data_AF-A0A134AIG5-F1
#
_entry.id   AF-A0A134AIG5-F1
#
_cell.length_a   1.000
_cell.length_b   1.000
_cell.length_c   1.000
_cell.angle_alpha   90.00
_cell.angle_beta   90.00
_cell.angle_gamma   90.00
#
_symmetry.space_group_name_H-M   'P 1'
#
loop_
_entity.id
_entity.type
_entity.pdbx_description
1 polymer ?
#
loop_
_entity_poly.entity_id
_entity_poly.type
_entity_poly.pdbx_seq_one_letter_code
_entity_poly.pdbx_strand_id
1 'polypeptide(L)'
;MFKKSKKLFLILVYILLLSSCGKSGEKNVDKINNELKNSTNQFSLNSEEIGLLEKSYSDFTDDDKKLFDKILVKYNEFKNNSSEDIAFERKILKKLEEIESFYDKKYINFKNESSKEVKVEEKLLQQNSKIELSKKDFNYNNYLVKITGKGIFSYYIDNTKIVEEVLAENEKPRYVRINITKNSNIEFNGNIIGIIFKDNINYNKFQNLPSGIFSINEDIAQGNYKITNTTVNTIIKTISKENKIEVINLKETHNIKLEKGMKLIISNVDYITLEKAD
;
A
#
# COMPACT_ATOMS: atom_id res chain seq x y z
N MET A 1 46.57 -43.13 30.09
CA MET A 1 45.79 -42.56 31.22
C MET A 1 44.61 -41.78 30.66
N PHE A 2 43.42 -42.35 30.76
CA PHE A 2 42.17 -41.84 30.19
C PHE A 2 41.73 -40.52 30.85
N LYS A 3 41.35 -39.51 30.05
CA LYS A 3 40.51 -38.38 30.48
C LYS A 3 39.38 -38.16 29.46
N LYS A 4 38.37 -39.05 29.53
CA LYS A 4 36.98 -38.76 29.16
C LYS A 4 36.18 -38.75 30.47
N SER A 5 35.75 -37.58 30.95
CA SER A 5 34.53 -37.36 31.74
C SER A 5 34.55 -35.98 32.44
N LYS A 6 34.12 -34.93 31.73
CA LYS A 6 33.69 -33.66 32.37
C LYS A 6 32.32 -33.21 31.87
N LYS A 7 31.44 -34.16 31.56
CA LYS A 7 30.06 -33.90 31.15
C LYS A 7 28.99 -34.38 32.13
N LEU A 8 29.34 -34.73 33.37
CA LEU A 8 28.39 -35.32 34.32
C LEU A 8 28.27 -34.61 35.68
N PHE A 9 28.80 -33.39 35.82
CA PHE A 9 28.60 -32.60 37.05
C PHE A 9 27.55 -31.49 36.91
N LEU A 10 26.86 -31.40 35.76
CA LEU A 10 25.97 -30.27 35.43
C LEU A 10 24.48 -30.57 35.61
N ILE A 11 24.11 -31.68 36.24
CA ILE A 11 22.69 -32.08 36.39
C ILE A 11 22.22 -32.08 37.86
N LEU A 12 23.11 -32.00 38.86
CA LEU A 12 22.71 -32.14 40.27
C LEU A 12 22.50 -30.83 41.05
N VAL A 13 22.81 -29.66 40.49
CA VAL A 13 22.52 -28.36 41.14
C VAL A 13 21.13 -27.82 40.75
N TYR A 14 20.44 -28.48 39.81
CA TYR A 14 19.10 -28.09 39.35
C TYR A 14 17.95 -28.55 40.27
N ILE A 15 18.22 -29.29 41.35
CA ILE A 15 17.15 -29.89 42.18
C ILE A 15 17.05 -29.28 43.59
N LEU A 16 17.94 -28.37 43.99
CA LEU A 16 17.98 -27.87 45.39
C LEU A 16 17.61 -26.41 45.63
N LEU A 17 17.00 -25.70 44.67
CA LEU A 17 16.47 -24.35 44.94
C LEU A 17 14.97 -24.17 44.61
N LEU A 18 14.24 -25.28 44.44
CA LEU A 18 12.78 -25.29 44.53
C LEU A 18 12.33 -25.70 45.93
N SER A 19 12.59 -24.85 46.93
CA SER A 19 11.91 -24.91 48.23
C SER A 19 12.19 -23.69 49.09
N SER A 20 11.52 -22.57 48.81
CA SER A 20 11.11 -21.60 49.83
C SER A 20 10.29 -20.47 49.19
N CYS A 21 8.99 -20.47 49.49
CA CYS A 21 8.05 -19.40 49.15
C CYS A 21 8.23 -18.26 50.15
N GLY A 22 8.53 -17.05 49.67
CA GLY A 22 8.61 -15.84 50.48
C GLY A 22 8.61 -14.58 49.61
N LYS A 23 7.43 -13.99 49.44
CA LYS A 23 7.10 -12.73 48.74
C LYS A 23 8.29 -11.76 48.55
N SER A 24 8.76 -11.59 47.32
CA SER A 24 9.60 -10.44 46.92
C SER A 24 9.49 -10.14 45.42
N GLY A 25 8.25 -9.95 44.94
CA GLY A 25 7.94 -9.70 43.53
C GLY A 25 7.98 -8.25 43.06
N GLU A 26 8.11 -7.25 43.94
CA GLU A 26 7.95 -5.83 43.56
C GLU A 26 9.25 -5.01 43.57
N LYS A 27 10.32 -5.44 44.26
CA LYS A 27 11.48 -4.56 44.48
C LYS A 27 12.54 -4.51 43.37
N ASN A 28 12.47 -5.39 42.36
CA ASN A 28 13.48 -5.40 41.28
C ASN A 28 13.03 -4.67 40.00
N VAL A 29 11.72 -4.55 39.73
CA VAL A 29 11.23 -3.78 38.57
C VAL A 29 11.31 -2.28 38.87
N ASP A 30 11.02 -1.88 40.11
CA ASP A 30 11.11 -0.46 40.52
C ASP A 30 12.55 0.06 40.59
N LYS A 31 13.54 -0.80 40.82
CA LYS A 31 14.95 -0.37 40.88
C LYS A 31 15.55 -0.17 39.49
N ILE A 32 15.16 -1.02 38.52
CA ILE A 32 15.52 -0.83 37.11
C ILE A 32 14.81 0.41 36.55
N ASN A 33 13.53 0.61 36.89
CA ASN A 33 12.77 1.79 36.43
C ASN A 33 13.18 3.13 37.09
N ASN A 34 13.73 3.13 38.31
CA ASN A 34 14.18 4.38 38.95
C ASN A 34 15.61 4.79 38.57
N GLU A 35 16.48 3.87 38.11
CA GLU A 35 17.75 4.26 37.48
C GLU A 35 17.55 4.76 36.02
N LEU A 36 16.47 4.32 35.36
CA LEU A 36 16.06 4.75 34.01
C LEU A 36 15.35 6.12 33.95
N LYS A 37 14.94 6.68 35.09
CA LYS A 37 14.20 7.96 35.14
C LYS A 37 15.06 9.22 34.96
N ASN A 38 16.39 9.10 34.92
CA ASN A 38 17.29 10.25 34.89
C ASN A 38 18.11 10.41 33.60
N SER A 39 17.77 9.73 32.51
CA SER A 39 18.32 10.05 31.17
C SER A 39 17.20 10.38 30.19
N THR A 40 17.03 11.66 29.88
CA THR A 40 16.08 12.22 28.91
C THR A 40 16.28 11.75 27.46
N ASN A 41 17.19 10.80 27.20
CA ASN A 41 17.67 10.42 25.87
C ASN A 41 17.47 8.93 25.52
N GLN A 42 16.58 8.19 26.21
CA GLN A 42 16.34 6.78 25.86
C GLN A 42 14.97 6.57 25.23
N PHE A 43 14.96 6.03 24.00
CA PHE A 43 13.75 5.59 23.32
C PHE A 43 13.06 4.52 24.15
N SER A 44 11.78 4.72 24.46
CA SER A 44 11.00 3.76 25.25
C SER A 44 9.61 3.59 24.66
N LEU A 45 9.12 2.36 24.78
CA LEU A 45 7.77 1.96 24.44
C LEU A 45 7.07 1.49 25.71
N ASN A 46 5.80 1.81 25.83
CA ASN A 46 4.98 1.29 26.92
C ASN A 46 4.60 -0.18 26.68
N SER A 47 4.02 -0.85 27.69
CA SER A 47 3.68 -2.27 27.60
C SER A 47 2.69 -2.60 26.48
N GLU A 48 1.78 -1.69 26.14
CA GLU A 48 0.81 -1.84 25.06
C GLU A 48 1.49 -1.79 23.69
N GLU A 49 2.40 -0.83 23.49
CA GLU A 49 3.22 -0.67 22.30
C GLU A 49 4.16 -1.86 22.08
N ILE A 50 4.76 -2.37 23.17
CA ILE A 50 5.58 -3.58 23.11
C ILE A 50 4.74 -4.80 22.72
N GLY A 51 3.56 -4.96 23.32
CA GLY A 51 2.63 -6.05 22.99
C GLY A 51 2.18 -6.00 21.53
N LEU A 52 1.92 -4.81 21.01
CA LEU A 52 1.57 -4.61 19.60
C LEU A 52 2.69 -5.07 18.64
N LEU A 53 3.96 -4.79 18.96
CA LEU A 53 5.09 -5.22 18.11
C LEU A 53 5.26 -6.74 18.04
N GLU A 54 4.73 -7.47 19.02
CA GLU A 54 4.75 -8.94 19.07
C GLU A 54 3.56 -9.58 18.34
N LYS A 55 2.46 -8.85 18.18
CA LYS A 55 1.25 -9.29 17.47
C LYS A 55 1.49 -9.38 15.96
N SER A 56 1.01 -10.43 15.28
CA SER A 56 1.07 -10.53 13.82
C SER A 56 0.32 -9.38 13.16
N TYR A 57 0.87 -8.79 12.10
CA TYR A 57 0.20 -7.71 11.35
C TYR A 57 -1.13 -8.18 10.74
N SER A 58 -1.25 -9.48 10.42
CA SER A 58 -2.50 -10.06 9.93
C SER A 58 -3.69 -9.88 10.87
N ASP A 59 -3.42 -9.69 12.16
CA ASP A 59 -4.41 -9.67 13.22
C ASP A 59 -4.64 -8.24 13.74
N PHE A 60 -4.05 -7.24 13.09
CA PHE A 60 -4.21 -5.84 13.47
C PHE A 60 -5.63 -5.35 13.23
N THR A 61 -6.23 -4.79 14.27
CA THR A 61 -7.43 -3.97 14.20
C THR A 61 -7.10 -2.55 13.71
N ASP A 62 -8.11 -1.72 13.47
CA ASP A 62 -7.86 -0.32 13.08
C ASP A 62 -7.22 0.50 14.21
N ASP A 63 -7.49 0.14 15.47
CA ASP A 63 -6.85 0.80 16.62
C ASP A 63 -5.40 0.33 16.81
N ASP A 64 -5.09 -0.93 16.50
CA ASP A 64 -3.71 -1.43 16.44
C ASP A 64 -2.88 -0.68 15.39
N LYS A 65 -3.44 -0.38 14.22
CA LYS A 65 -2.75 0.40 13.17
C LYS A 65 -2.44 1.82 13.65
N LYS A 66 -3.42 2.50 14.26
CA LYS A 66 -3.21 3.84 14.85
C LYS A 66 -2.14 3.81 15.94
N LEU A 67 -2.11 2.76 16.75
CA LEU A 67 -1.08 2.61 17.78
C LEU A 67 0.30 2.38 17.17
N PHE A 68 0.40 1.60 16.09
CA PHE A 68 1.66 1.41 15.35
C PHE A 68 2.16 2.72 14.71
N ASP A 69 1.27 3.53 14.14
CA ASP A 69 1.63 4.85 13.59
C ASP A 69 2.25 5.75 14.67
N LYS A 70 1.71 5.72 15.90
CA LYS A 70 2.30 6.44 17.05
C LYS A 70 3.70 5.94 17.40
N ILE A 71 3.94 4.62 17.33
CA ILE A 71 5.28 4.03 17.54
C ILE A 71 6.26 4.54 16.48
N LEU A 72 5.84 4.62 15.21
CA LEU A 72 6.68 5.11 14.11
C LEU A 72 7.04 6.59 14.27
N VAL A 73 6.09 7.43 14.70
CA VAL A 73 6.35 8.84 14.98
C VAL A 73 7.43 8.98 16.06
N LYS A 74 7.26 8.29 17.20
CA LYS A 74 8.26 8.29 18.29
C LYS A 74 9.63 7.80 17.81
N TYR A 75 9.66 6.75 17.00
CA TYR A 75 10.89 6.15 16.50
C TYR A 75 11.65 7.11 15.57
N ASN A 76 10.94 7.76 14.64
CA ASN A 76 11.53 8.73 13.72
C ASN A 76 12.03 9.99 14.46
N GLU A 77 11.25 10.49 15.42
CA GLU A 77 11.67 11.62 16.27
C GLU A 77 12.95 11.30 17.05
N PHE A 78 13.06 10.09 17.59
CA PHE A 78 14.26 9.68 18.31
C PHE A 78 15.48 9.51 17.38
N LYS A 79 15.31 8.80 16.25
CA LYS A 79 16.38 8.52 15.28
C LYS A 79 16.96 9.78 14.64
N ASN A 80 16.13 10.80 14.43
CA ASN A 80 16.60 12.09 13.90
C ASN A 80 17.40 12.90 14.92
N ASN A 81 17.25 12.61 16.21
CA ASN A 81 17.84 13.39 17.31
C ASN A 81 18.92 12.63 18.09
N SER A 82 19.16 11.35 17.80
CA SER A 82 20.11 10.49 18.50
C SER A 82 20.77 9.48 17.57
N SER A 83 22.08 9.27 17.75
CA SER A 83 22.85 8.21 17.08
C SER A 83 22.98 6.93 17.92
N GLU A 84 22.24 6.84 19.04
CA GLU A 84 22.30 5.71 19.96
C GLU A 84 21.50 4.50 19.47
N ASP A 85 21.95 3.30 19.85
CA ASP A 85 21.25 2.05 19.56
C ASP A 85 19.86 2.06 20.22
N ILE A 86 18.83 1.94 19.39
CA ILE A 86 17.44 1.97 19.84
C ILE A 86 17.03 0.58 20.31
N ALA A 87 16.78 0.45 21.61
CA ALA A 87 16.03 -0.70 22.13
C ALA A 87 14.70 -0.79 21.34
N PHE A 88 14.38 -1.96 20.79
CA PHE A 88 13.20 -2.23 19.94
C PHE A 88 13.29 -1.86 18.45
N GLU A 89 14.33 -1.19 17.94
CA GLU A 89 14.41 -0.84 16.50
C GLU A 89 14.28 -2.07 15.61
N ARG A 90 14.97 -3.16 15.93
CA ARG A 90 14.83 -4.43 15.19
C ARG A 90 13.38 -4.95 15.15
N LYS A 91 12.60 -4.77 16.23
CA LYS A 91 11.19 -5.21 16.26
C LYS A 91 10.33 -4.29 15.38
N ILE A 92 10.59 -2.98 15.41
CA ILE A 92 9.90 -2.00 14.57
C ILE A 92 10.20 -2.23 13.08
N LEU A 93 11.47 -2.38 12.71
CA LEU A 93 11.89 -2.67 11.34
C LEU A 93 11.31 -3.99 10.84
N LYS A 94 11.34 -5.06 11.67
CA LYS A 94 10.70 -6.33 11.34
C LYS A 94 9.19 -6.18 11.12
N LYS A 95 8.51 -5.32 11.91
CA LYS A 95 7.08 -5.06 11.73
C LYS A 95 6.82 -4.30 10.42
N LEU A 96 7.67 -3.34 10.06
CA LEU A 96 7.60 -2.65 8.77
C LEU A 96 7.80 -3.61 7.60
N GLU A 97 8.78 -4.52 7.67
CA GLU A 97 8.98 -5.58 6.68
C GLU A 97 7.79 -6.54 6.59
N GLU A 98 7.18 -6.88 7.73
CA GLU A 98 5.98 -7.72 7.79
C GLU A 98 4.77 -7.04 7.16
N ILE A 99 4.61 -5.73 7.41
CA ILE A 99 3.59 -4.89 6.78
C ILE A 99 3.82 -4.86 5.27
N GLU A 100 5.04 -4.52 4.83
CA GLU A 100 5.41 -4.50 3.41
C GLU A 100 5.14 -5.86 2.76
N SER A 101 5.56 -6.97 3.39
CA SER A 101 5.30 -8.33 2.92
C SER A 101 3.82 -8.71 2.92
N PHE A 102 3.05 -8.24 3.91
CA PHE A 102 1.60 -8.46 3.98
C PHE A 102 0.88 -7.75 2.85
N TYR A 103 1.33 -6.54 2.50
CA TYR A 103 0.81 -5.80 1.36
C TYR A 103 1.33 -6.37 0.02
N ASP A 104 2.59 -6.76 -0.09
CA ASP A 104 3.16 -7.34 -1.32
C ASP A 104 2.59 -8.72 -1.67
N LYS A 105 2.13 -9.49 -0.67
CA LYS A 105 1.43 -10.77 -0.90
C LYS A 105 -0.06 -10.64 -1.17
N LYS A 106 -0.69 -9.50 -0.88
CA LYS A 106 -2.16 -9.32 -0.97
C LYS A 106 -2.61 -8.25 -1.97
N TYR A 107 -1.69 -7.47 -2.56
CA TYR A 107 -2.05 -6.32 -3.37
C TYR A 107 -1.27 -6.28 -4.69
N ILE A 108 -1.97 -5.89 -5.75
CA ILE A 108 -1.38 -5.68 -7.06
C ILE A 108 -0.58 -4.38 -7.06
N ASN A 109 0.73 -4.50 -7.24
CA ASN A 109 1.63 -3.37 -7.39
C ASN A 109 1.88 -3.10 -8.89
N PHE A 110 1.10 -2.16 -9.44
CA PHE A 110 1.20 -1.78 -10.86
C PHE A 110 2.54 -1.14 -11.24
N LYS A 111 3.27 -0.54 -10.29
CA LYS A 111 4.63 -0.04 -10.55
C LYS A 111 5.58 -1.20 -10.81
N ASN A 112 5.54 -2.22 -9.95
CA ASN A 112 6.37 -3.41 -10.12
C ASN A 112 6.05 -4.10 -11.45
N GLU A 113 4.77 -4.25 -11.78
CA GLU A 113 4.34 -4.80 -13.08
C GLU A 113 4.86 -3.97 -14.27
N SER A 114 4.74 -2.64 -14.20
CA SER A 114 5.24 -1.73 -15.23
C SER A 114 6.76 -1.74 -15.38
N SER A 115 7.47 -2.20 -14.34
CA SER A 115 8.93 -2.20 -14.27
C SER A 115 9.58 -3.53 -14.67
N LYS A 116 8.80 -4.58 -14.96
CA LYS A 116 9.32 -5.94 -15.21
C LYS A 116 10.32 -6.00 -16.37
N GLU A 117 10.05 -5.26 -17.44
CA GLU A 117 10.88 -5.28 -18.66
C GLU A 117 11.73 -4.02 -18.81
N VAL A 118 11.32 -2.90 -18.20
CA VAL A 118 11.97 -1.59 -18.36
C VAL A 118 11.94 -0.85 -17.03
N LYS A 119 13.06 -0.28 -16.60
CA LYS A 119 13.10 0.60 -15.43
C LYS A 119 12.16 1.80 -15.67
N VAL A 120 11.22 2.03 -14.76
CA VAL A 120 10.30 3.17 -14.84
C VAL A 120 10.87 4.37 -14.10
N GLU A 121 10.83 5.53 -14.76
CA GLU A 121 11.13 6.82 -14.13
C GLU A 121 9.87 7.41 -13.51
N GLU A 122 10.02 7.94 -12.30
CA GLU A 122 8.94 8.54 -11.52
C GLU A 122 9.10 10.06 -11.49
N LYS A 123 7.99 10.78 -11.61
CA LYS A 123 7.93 12.22 -11.42
C LYS A 123 6.89 12.54 -10.36
N LEU A 124 7.30 13.29 -9.33
CA LEU A 124 6.39 13.84 -8.34
C LEU A 124 5.57 14.96 -8.97
N LEU A 125 4.25 14.93 -8.76
CA LEU A 125 3.33 15.94 -9.27
C LEU A 125 3.08 17.03 -8.22
N GLN A 126 2.77 18.23 -8.69
CA GLN A 126 2.43 19.36 -7.82
C GLN A 126 1.10 19.10 -7.11
N GLN A 127 1.13 19.11 -5.77
CA GLN A 127 -0.03 18.88 -4.93
C GLN A 127 -0.99 20.08 -4.94
N ASN A 128 -2.26 19.85 -4.59
CA ASN A 128 -3.28 20.91 -4.49
C ASN A 128 -3.36 21.82 -5.73
N SER A 129 -3.21 21.24 -6.91
CA SER A 129 -3.14 22.00 -8.17
C SER A 129 -3.86 21.27 -9.29
N LYS A 130 -4.23 22.05 -10.30
CA LYS A 130 -4.62 21.54 -11.61
C LYS A 130 -3.40 21.60 -12.52
N ILE A 131 -3.02 20.45 -13.07
CA ILE A 131 -1.83 20.28 -13.92
C ILE A 131 -2.29 19.93 -15.32
N GLU A 132 -1.89 20.73 -16.30
CA GLU A 132 -2.02 20.39 -17.72
C GLU A 132 -0.95 19.36 -18.09
N LEU A 133 -1.37 18.26 -18.69
CA LEU A 133 -0.48 17.19 -19.12
C LEU A 133 -0.12 17.41 -20.58
N SER A 134 1.11 17.85 -20.82
CA SER A 134 1.61 18.14 -22.16
C SER A 134 2.50 17.00 -22.68
N LYS A 135 2.45 16.73 -23.99
CA LYS A 135 3.40 15.80 -24.64
C LYS A 135 4.84 16.31 -24.65
N LYS A 136 5.10 17.57 -24.30
CA LYS A 136 6.47 18.08 -24.14
C LYS A 136 7.10 17.57 -22.86
N ASP A 137 6.29 17.42 -21.81
CA ASP A 137 6.75 16.97 -20.48
C ASP A 137 6.62 15.46 -20.30
N PHE A 138 5.82 14.82 -21.15
CA PHE A 138 5.49 13.39 -21.08
C PHE A 138 5.45 12.75 -22.47
N ASN A 139 6.51 12.02 -22.81
CA ASN A 139 6.76 11.52 -24.16
C ASN A 139 5.99 10.24 -24.53
N TYR A 140 5.21 9.67 -23.60
CA TYR A 140 4.43 8.45 -23.84
C TYR A 140 2.93 8.74 -23.92
N ASN A 141 2.17 7.82 -24.49
CA ASN A 141 0.72 7.98 -24.55
C ASN A 141 0.05 7.60 -23.23
N ASN A 142 0.56 6.58 -22.53
CA ASN A 142 -0.07 6.02 -21.34
C ASN A 142 0.83 6.12 -20.11
N TYR A 143 0.22 6.51 -18.99
CA TYR A 143 0.89 6.66 -17.71
C TYR A 143 0.00 6.14 -16.58
N LEU A 144 0.64 5.78 -15.48
CA LEU A 144 0.00 5.50 -14.21
C LEU A 144 0.32 6.62 -13.24
N VAL A 145 -0.69 7.07 -12.50
CA VAL A 145 -0.55 7.97 -11.37
C VAL A 145 -0.83 7.18 -10.11
N LYS A 146 0.20 6.97 -9.28
CA LYS A 146 0.03 6.49 -7.92
C LYS A 146 -0.42 7.66 -7.05
N ILE A 147 -1.57 7.52 -6.41
CA ILE A 147 -2.17 8.53 -5.52
C ILE A 147 -2.24 8.01 -4.09
N THR A 148 -1.84 8.85 -3.13
CA THR A 148 -1.89 8.58 -1.69
C THR A 148 -2.34 9.81 -0.92
N GLY A 149 -2.82 9.62 0.32
CA GLY A 149 -3.27 10.71 1.18
C GLY A 149 -4.79 10.85 1.20
N LYS A 150 -5.29 12.03 1.56
CA LYS A 150 -6.72 12.28 1.79
C LYS A 150 -7.22 13.40 0.89
N GLY A 151 -8.23 13.12 0.07
CA GLY A 151 -8.84 14.13 -0.81
C GLY A 151 -9.47 13.53 -2.06
N ILE A 152 -9.48 14.33 -3.12
CA ILE A 152 -10.06 13.96 -4.42
C ILE A 152 -9.01 14.13 -5.52
N PHE A 153 -8.82 13.08 -6.31
CA PHE A 153 -8.10 13.13 -7.57
C PHE A 153 -9.11 13.13 -8.72
N SER A 154 -8.92 14.00 -9.70
CA SER A 154 -9.74 14.02 -10.92
C SER A 154 -8.86 14.07 -12.16
N TYR A 155 -9.25 13.28 -13.16
CA TYR A 155 -8.61 13.25 -14.48
C TYR A 155 -9.60 13.70 -15.55
N TYR A 156 -9.16 14.61 -16.42
CA TYR A 156 -9.97 15.27 -17.43
C TYR A 156 -9.37 15.12 -18.82
N ILE A 157 -10.23 15.04 -19.83
CA ILE A 157 -9.89 15.19 -21.25
C ILE A 157 -10.89 16.19 -21.84
N ASP A 158 -10.40 17.22 -22.53
CA ASP A 158 -11.25 18.24 -23.16
C ASP A 158 -12.26 18.86 -22.15
N ASN A 159 -11.77 19.15 -20.94
CA ASN A 159 -12.55 19.63 -19.79
C ASN A 159 -13.68 18.70 -19.29
N THR A 160 -13.81 17.50 -19.87
CA THR A 160 -14.74 16.47 -19.39
C THR A 160 -14.05 15.62 -18.34
N LYS A 161 -14.67 15.48 -17.16
CA LYS A 161 -14.15 14.60 -16.10
C LYS A 161 -14.33 13.15 -16.54
N ILE A 162 -13.21 12.43 -16.66
CA ILE A 162 -13.17 11.04 -17.13
C ILE A 162 -13.15 10.09 -15.94
N VAL A 163 -12.27 10.35 -14.95
CA VAL A 163 -12.12 9.55 -13.73
C VAL A 163 -12.08 10.48 -12.53
N GLU A 164 -12.70 10.03 -11.43
CA GLU A 164 -12.60 10.64 -10.12
C GLU A 164 -12.27 9.53 -9.11
N GLU A 165 -11.32 9.82 -8.22
CA GLU A 165 -10.99 8.95 -7.08
C GLU A 165 -11.09 9.76 -5.80
N VAL A 166 -11.89 9.24 -4.86
CA VAL A 166 -12.00 9.79 -3.50
C VAL A 166 -11.23 8.89 -2.55
N LEU A 167 -10.26 9.49 -1.84
CA LEU A 167 -9.40 8.80 -0.88
C LEU A 167 -9.70 9.30 0.53
N ALA A 168 -10.08 8.38 1.41
CA ALA A 168 -10.15 8.63 2.85
C ALA A 168 -8.76 8.59 3.51
N GLU A 169 -8.72 8.99 4.78
CA GLU A 169 -7.50 9.00 5.58
C GLU A 169 -6.97 7.59 5.80
N ASN A 170 -5.65 7.41 5.70
CA ASN A 170 -4.96 6.13 5.83
C ASN A 170 -5.40 5.05 4.83
N GLU A 171 -6.00 5.44 3.70
CA GLU A 171 -6.21 4.52 2.60
C GLU A 171 -4.87 4.13 1.96
N LYS A 172 -4.81 2.88 1.52
CA LYS A 172 -3.68 2.37 0.72
C LYS A 172 -3.55 3.15 -0.59
N PRO A 173 -2.36 3.16 -1.22
CA PRO A 173 -2.19 3.81 -2.51
C PRO A 173 -3.13 3.25 -3.58
N ARG A 174 -3.75 4.13 -4.36
CA ARG A 174 -4.47 3.75 -5.58
C ARG A 174 -3.64 4.10 -6.80
N TYR A 175 -3.88 3.39 -7.89
CA TYR A 175 -3.29 3.67 -9.17
C TYR A 175 -4.39 4.11 -10.12
N VAL A 176 -4.12 5.16 -10.90
CA VAL A 176 -5.03 5.61 -11.95
C VAL A 176 -4.28 5.66 -13.26
N ARG A 177 -4.76 4.92 -14.25
CA ARG A 177 -4.25 4.96 -15.61
C ARG A 177 -4.84 6.13 -16.37
N ILE A 178 -3.96 6.93 -16.97
CA ILE A 178 -4.31 8.11 -17.76
C ILE A 178 -3.68 8.03 -19.15
N ASN A 179 -4.29 8.75 -20.11
CA ASN A 179 -3.78 8.87 -21.47
C ASN A 179 -3.44 10.34 -21.77
N ILE A 180 -2.20 10.63 -22.12
CA ILE A 180 -1.78 12.01 -22.36
C ILE A 180 -2.16 12.42 -23.79
N THR A 181 -3.15 13.31 -23.84
CA THR A 181 -3.67 13.91 -25.06
C THR A 181 -3.34 15.41 -25.08
N LYS A 182 -3.79 16.14 -26.10
CA LYS A 182 -3.49 17.57 -26.22
C LYS A 182 -4.11 18.42 -25.09
N ASN A 183 -5.25 17.98 -24.55
CA ASN A 183 -6.06 18.72 -23.58
C ASN A 183 -6.39 17.86 -22.34
N SER A 184 -5.44 17.02 -21.93
CA SER A 184 -5.56 16.20 -20.72
C SER A 184 -5.08 16.96 -19.50
N ASN A 185 -5.82 16.89 -18.40
CA ASN A 185 -5.49 17.56 -17.15
C ASN A 185 -5.70 16.60 -15.98
N ILE A 186 -4.93 16.78 -14.91
CA ILE A 186 -5.22 16.19 -13.61
C ILE A 186 -5.41 17.29 -12.58
N GLU A 187 -6.20 17.01 -11.56
CA GLU A 187 -6.50 17.93 -10.48
C GLU A 187 -6.43 17.20 -9.15
N PHE A 188 -5.71 17.81 -8.21
CA PHE A 188 -5.61 17.36 -6.82
C PHE A 188 -6.34 18.36 -5.92
N ASN A 189 -7.29 17.87 -5.13
CA ASN A 189 -7.96 18.67 -4.11
C ASN A 189 -7.82 17.97 -2.75
N GLY A 190 -7.19 18.65 -1.78
CA GLY A 190 -6.86 18.10 -0.47
C GLY A 190 -5.43 17.57 -0.40
N ASN A 191 -5.11 16.88 0.69
CA ASN A 191 -3.76 16.39 0.97
C ASN A 191 -3.46 15.10 0.19
N ILE A 192 -3.55 15.16 -1.14
CA ILE A 192 -3.17 14.06 -2.04
C ILE A 192 -1.78 14.30 -2.62
N ILE A 193 -0.98 13.23 -2.62
CA ILE A 193 0.31 13.14 -3.29
C ILE A 193 0.14 12.27 -4.54
N GLY A 194 0.55 12.79 -5.69
CA GLY A 194 0.54 12.07 -6.97
C GLY A 194 1.96 11.81 -7.47
N ILE A 195 2.28 10.56 -7.80
CA ILE A 195 3.52 10.18 -8.49
C ILE A 195 3.14 9.58 -9.84
N ILE A 196 3.60 10.19 -10.92
CA ILE A 196 3.35 9.71 -12.27
C ILE A 196 4.56 8.92 -12.80
N PHE A 197 4.30 7.79 -13.43
CA PHE A 197 5.31 6.98 -14.10
C PHE A 197 4.74 6.31 -15.35
N LYS A 198 5.63 5.92 -16.26
CA LYS A 198 5.24 5.31 -17.53
C LYS A 198 4.49 4.00 -17.29
N ASP A 199 3.37 3.82 -17.99
CA ASP A 199 2.66 2.55 -18.03
C ASP A 199 3.25 1.66 -19.14
N ASN A 200 3.84 0.52 -18.76
CA ASN A 200 4.34 -0.51 -19.69
C ASN A 200 3.58 -1.83 -19.57
N ILE A 201 2.45 -1.87 -18.86
CA ILE A 201 1.79 -3.13 -18.53
C ILE A 201 1.10 -3.71 -19.77
N ASN A 202 1.32 -5.01 -20.00
CA ASN A 202 0.52 -5.76 -20.98
C ASN A 202 -0.76 -6.29 -20.32
N TYR A 203 -1.83 -5.51 -20.38
CA TYR A 203 -3.10 -5.83 -19.73
C TYR A 203 -3.80 -7.09 -20.28
N ASN A 204 -3.48 -7.52 -21.50
CA ASN A 204 -3.98 -8.81 -22.02
C ASN A 204 -3.43 -10.02 -21.26
N LYS A 205 -2.23 -9.88 -20.66
CA LYS A 205 -1.62 -10.93 -19.83
C LYS A 205 -1.87 -10.69 -18.35
N PHE A 206 -1.75 -9.43 -17.90
CA PHE A 206 -1.83 -9.10 -16.47
C PHE A 206 -3.26 -9.15 -15.92
N GLN A 207 -4.26 -8.90 -16.77
CA GLN A 207 -5.72 -9.01 -16.52
C GLN A 207 -6.29 -8.15 -15.38
N ASN A 208 -5.46 -7.61 -14.50
CA ASN A 208 -5.84 -6.67 -13.47
C ASN A 208 -5.71 -5.25 -13.99
N LEU A 209 -6.77 -4.47 -13.87
CA LEU A 209 -6.86 -3.13 -14.40
C LEU A 209 -7.08 -2.16 -13.24
N PRO A 210 -6.23 -1.13 -13.06
CA PRO A 210 -6.51 -0.06 -12.12
C PRO A 210 -7.71 0.77 -12.59
N SER A 211 -8.15 1.70 -11.75
CA SER A 211 -8.96 2.83 -12.24
C SER A 211 -8.28 3.53 -13.40
N GLY A 212 -9.05 4.12 -14.30
CA GLY A 212 -8.48 4.77 -15.48
C GLY A 212 -9.33 4.58 -16.74
N ILE A 213 -8.70 4.89 -17.88
CA ILE A 213 -9.27 4.72 -19.21
C ILE A 213 -8.43 3.74 -20.03
N PHE A 214 -9.11 2.87 -20.78
CA PHE A 214 -8.51 1.81 -21.60
C PHE A 214 -9.15 1.78 -22.98
N SER A 215 -8.34 1.76 -24.03
CA SER A 215 -8.77 1.63 -25.42
C SER A 215 -8.88 0.16 -25.82
N ILE A 216 -10.04 -0.25 -26.34
CA ILE A 216 -10.23 -1.62 -26.82
C ILE A 216 -9.60 -1.80 -28.19
N ASN A 217 -8.84 -2.88 -28.33
CA ASN A 217 -7.95 -3.26 -29.42
C ASN A 217 -6.59 -2.54 -29.45
N GLU A 218 -6.29 -1.72 -28.44
CA GLU A 218 -4.96 -1.11 -28.22
C GLU A 218 -4.38 -1.56 -26.87
N ASP A 219 -5.15 -1.35 -25.79
CA ASP A 219 -4.74 -1.70 -24.43
C ASP A 219 -5.25 -3.10 -24.04
N ILE A 220 -6.48 -3.42 -24.43
CA ILE A 220 -7.19 -4.67 -24.13
C ILE A 220 -7.72 -5.25 -25.43
N ALA A 221 -7.59 -6.54 -25.67
CA ALA A 221 -8.19 -7.21 -26.82
C ALA A 221 -9.73 -7.09 -26.81
N GLN A 222 -10.34 -7.24 -27.98
CA GLN A 222 -11.80 -7.36 -28.06
C GLN A 222 -12.27 -8.76 -27.64
N GLY A 223 -13.48 -8.86 -27.10
CA GLY A 223 -14.06 -10.12 -26.66
C GLY A 223 -15.19 -9.95 -25.63
N ASN A 224 -15.68 -11.09 -25.16
CA ASN A 224 -16.54 -11.14 -23.98
C ASN A 224 -15.65 -11.30 -22.75
N TYR A 225 -15.97 -10.60 -21.68
CA TYR A 225 -15.20 -10.63 -20.45
C TYR A 225 -16.10 -10.75 -19.24
N LYS A 226 -15.61 -11.44 -18.23
CA LYS A 226 -16.15 -11.43 -16.88
C LYS A 226 -15.37 -10.42 -16.04
N ILE A 227 -16.08 -9.53 -15.37
CA ILE A 227 -15.53 -8.57 -14.43
C ILE A 227 -15.70 -9.11 -13.01
N THR A 228 -14.61 -9.09 -12.24
CA THR A 228 -14.57 -9.39 -10.81
C THR A 228 -13.78 -8.32 -10.04
N ASN A 229 -13.72 -8.44 -8.70
CA ASN A 229 -13.05 -7.49 -7.80
C ASN A 229 -13.64 -6.07 -7.81
N THR A 230 -14.97 -5.99 -7.96
CA THR A 230 -15.72 -4.73 -7.87
C THR A 230 -16.26 -4.52 -6.46
N THR A 231 -16.43 -3.26 -6.06
CA THR A 231 -17.16 -2.87 -4.85
C THR A 231 -18.50 -2.22 -5.21
N VAL A 232 -19.36 -1.98 -4.22
CA VAL A 232 -20.62 -1.24 -4.40
C VAL A 232 -20.40 0.18 -4.95
N ASN A 233 -19.22 0.75 -4.73
CA ASN A 233 -18.86 2.10 -5.19
C ASN A 233 -18.14 2.10 -6.53
N THR A 234 -17.78 0.93 -7.06
CA THR A 234 -17.05 0.83 -8.33
C THR A 234 -17.92 1.28 -9.48
N ILE A 235 -17.39 2.16 -10.31
CA ILE A 235 -18.08 2.68 -11.49
C ILE A 235 -17.37 2.14 -12.72
N ILE A 236 -18.12 1.48 -13.60
CA ILE A 236 -17.62 1.02 -14.90
C ILE A 236 -18.49 1.64 -16.00
N LYS A 237 -17.83 2.23 -16.99
CA LYS A 237 -18.49 2.80 -18.17
C LYS A 237 -17.82 2.30 -19.44
N THR A 238 -18.62 2.13 -20.49
CA THR A 238 -18.11 1.97 -21.85
C THR A 238 -18.44 3.21 -22.68
N ILE A 239 -17.54 3.53 -23.61
CA ILE A 239 -17.78 4.50 -24.66
C ILE A 239 -17.76 3.75 -25.99
N SER A 240 -18.86 3.77 -26.73
CA SER A 240 -18.94 3.15 -28.06
C SER A 240 -18.14 3.92 -29.11
N LYS A 241 -17.98 3.35 -30.31
CA LYS A 241 -17.38 4.05 -31.46
C LYS A 241 -18.16 5.31 -31.84
N GLU A 242 -19.47 5.32 -31.63
CA GLU A 242 -20.34 6.47 -31.85
C GLU A 242 -20.36 7.44 -30.65
N ASN A 243 -19.41 7.32 -29.73
CA ASN A 243 -19.29 8.12 -28.50
C ASN A 243 -20.50 8.01 -27.55
N LYS A 244 -21.26 6.91 -27.63
CA LYS A 244 -22.34 6.65 -26.65
C LYS A 244 -21.75 6.13 -25.36
N ILE A 245 -22.15 6.72 -24.24
CA ILE A 245 -21.71 6.33 -22.91
C ILE A 245 -22.75 5.39 -22.30
N GLU A 246 -22.32 4.21 -21.87
CA GLU A 246 -23.13 3.27 -21.11
C GLU A 246 -22.50 3.07 -19.73
N VAL A 247 -23.31 3.22 -18.68
CA VAL A 247 -22.89 2.92 -17.30
C VAL A 247 -23.32 1.49 -16.98
N ILE A 248 -22.39 0.67 -16.53
CA ILE A 248 -22.63 -0.74 -16.27
C ILE A 248 -23.10 -0.91 -14.83
N ASN A 249 -24.31 -1.43 -14.66
CA ASN A 249 -24.83 -1.80 -13.35
C ASN A 249 -24.19 -3.11 -12.89
N LEU A 250 -23.20 -2.99 -12.01
CA LEU A 250 -22.42 -4.12 -11.52
C LEU A 250 -23.26 -4.99 -10.56
N LYS A 251 -23.15 -6.30 -10.73
CA LYS A 251 -23.57 -7.34 -9.77
C LYS A 251 -22.29 -8.04 -9.28
N GLU A 252 -22.38 -8.98 -8.33
CA GLU A 252 -21.21 -9.72 -7.78
C GLU A 252 -20.27 -10.27 -8.87
N THR A 253 -20.82 -10.68 -10.01
CA THR A 253 -20.06 -10.88 -11.26
C THR A 253 -20.86 -10.32 -12.43
N HIS A 254 -20.17 -9.71 -13.40
CA HIS A 254 -20.81 -9.11 -14.57
C HIS A 254 -20.09 -9.47 -15.87
N ASN A 255 -20.84 -9.82 -16.91
CA ASN A 255 -20.30 -10.07 -18.24
C ASN A 255 -20.43 -8.82 -19.10
N ILE A 256 -19.34 -8.45 -19.75
CA ILE A 256 -19.25 -7.29 -20.63
C ILE A 256 -18.75 -7.72 -22.00
N LYS A 257 -19.34 -7.16 -23.06
CA LYS A 257 -18.81 -7.31 -24.42
C LYS A 257 -18.02 -6.05 -24.78
N LEU A 258 -16.75 -6.24 -25.10
CA LEU A 258 -15.83 -5.16 -25.49
C LEU A 258 -15.46 -5.31 -26.96
N GLU A 259 -15.84 -4.33 -27.77
CA GLU A 259 -15.60 -4.33 -29.21
C GLU A 259 -14.48 -3.36 -29.59
N LYS A 260 -13.74 -3.66 -30.66
CA LYS A 260 -12.70 -2.77 -31.20
C LYS A 260 -13.18 -1.33 -31.27
N GLY A 261 -12.39 -0.35 -30.85
CA GLY A 261 -12.74 1.07 -30.93
C GLY A 261 -13.68 1.57 -29.83
N MET A 262 -14.13 0.70 -28.92
CA MET A 262 -14.70 1.13 -27.65
C MET A 262 -13.61 1.62 -26.68
N LYS A 263 -14.03 2.32 -25.64
CA LYS A 263 -13.21 2.60 -24.45
C LYS A 263 -13.87 2.05 -23.19
N LEU A 264 -13.08 1.55 -22.27
CA LEU A 264 -13.50 1.14 -20.93
C LEU A 264 -12.98 2.17 -19.91
N ILE A 265 -13.86 2.67 -19.05
CA ILE A 265 -13.52 3.59 -17.96
C ILE A 265 -13.87 2.92 -16.64
N ILE A 266 -12.93 2.95 -15.70
CA ILE A 266 -13.02 2.34 -14.38
C ILE A 266 -12.73 3.42 -13.34
N SER A 267 -13.53 3.50 -12.27
CA SER A 267 -13.33 4.45 -11.18
C SER A 267 -13.78 3.89 -9.83
N ASN A 268 -13.25 4.48 -8.74
CA ASN A 268 -13.51 4.13 -7.34
C ASN A 268 -13.24 2.66 -7.03
N VAL A 269 -12.06 2.18 -7.44
CA VAL A 269 -11.60 0.82 -7.15
C VAL A 269 -10.08 0.78 -7.17
N ASP A 270 -9.50 -0.17 -6.43
CA ASP A 270 -8.05 -0.39 -6.48
C ASP A 270 -7.65 -1.05 -7.80
N TYR A 271 -8.40 -2.09 -8.17
CA TYR A 271 -8.34 -2.75 -9.45
C TYR A 271 -9.60 -3.59 -9.66
N ILE A 272 -9.94 -3.84 -10.92
CA ILE A 272 -10.82 -4.94 -11.30
C ILE A 272 -9.99 -6.03 -11.96
N THR A 273 -10.53 -7.24 -12.02
CA THR A 273 -9.97 -8.30 -12.89
C THR A 273 -10.89 -8.50 -14.07
N LEU A 274 -10.31 -8.51 -15.27
CA LEU A 274 -11.00 -8.65 -16.54
C LEU A 274 -10.60 -9.98 -17.20
N GLU A 275 -11.36 -11.03 -16.88
CA GLU A 275 -11.11 -12.39 -17.38
C GLU A 275 -11.85 -12.59 -18.70
N LYS A 276 -11.19 -13.15 -19.71
CA LYS A 276 -11.86 -13.44 -20.98
C LYS A 276 -12.86 -14.57 -20.78
N ALA A 277 -14.12 -14.34 -21.14
CA ALA A 277 -15.16 -15.35 -21.16
C ALA A 277 -15.16 -16.03 -22.54
N ASP A 278 -15.18 -17.37 -22.53
CA ASP A 278 -15.28 -18.19 -23.74
C ASP A 278 -16.63 -18.00 -24.47
#